data_AF-A0A7S4F9T5-F1
#
_entry.id   AF-A0A7S4F9T5-F1
#
_cell.length_a   1.000
_cell.length_b   1.000
_cell.length_c   1.000
_cell.angle_alpha   90.00
_cell.angle_beta   90.00
_cell.angle_gamma   90.00
#
_symmetry.space_group_name_H-M   'P 1'
#
loop_
_entity.id
_entity.type
_entity.pdbx_description
1 polymer ?
#
loop_
_entity_poly.entity_id
_entity_poly.type
_entity_poly.pdbx_seq_one_letter_code
_entity_poly.pdbx_strand_id
1 'polypeptide(L)'
;RRQQRHDTQGPRCSGMMYKVAASVALIAGAEAAEWVYANPGAVAANRAAQEATWGGLCATGREQSPINIDTHNTFRGPLPAIETHIDASASYVKNTGHGFQLFETSPLLHNLTDSGVDSIEGSSKGHSMFGEDKYNFYQVHWHSPSENTVDGKFYPLEA
;
A
#
# COMPACT_ATOMS: atom_id res chain seq x y z
N ARG A 1 -60.71 -61.70 21.70
CA ARG A 1 -60.22 -63.03 21.20
C ARG A 1 -59.03 -62.76 20.27
N ARG A 2 -58.05 -63.69 20.20
CA ARG A 2 -56.91 -63.61 19.26
C ARG A 2 -57.39 -63.64 17.80
N GLN A 3 -56.71 -62.93 16.91
CA GLN A 3 -55.95 -63.48 15.76
C GLN A 3 -55.18 -62.33 15.08
N GLN A 4 -53.85 -62.43 14.95
CA GLN A 4 -53.11 -62.82 13.73
C GLN A 4 -53.20 -61.75 12.61
N ARG A 5 -52.14 -61.42 11.84
CA ARG A 5 -50.89 -62.17 11.55
C ARG A 5 -49.84 -61.25 10.85
N HIS A 6 -48.70 -61.87 10.53
CA HIS A 6 -47.72 -61.55 9.46
C HIS A 6 -46.55 -60.58 9.72
N ASP A 7 -45.36 -61.19 9.75
CA ASP A 7 -44.09 -60.61 9.31
C ASP A 7 -44.17 -60.02 7.88
N THR A 8 -43.42 -58.94 7.61
CA THR A 8 -42.18 -59.06 6.82
C THR A 8 -41.36 -57.77 6.79
N GLN A 9 -40.06 -57.95 7.05
CA GLN A 9 -38.88 -57.18 6.63
C GLN A 9 -39.03 -55.71 6.16
N GLY A 10 -38.33 -54.85 6.91
CA GLY A 10 -37.83 -53.56 6.43
C GLY A 10 -37.15 -52.79 7.56
N PRO A 11 -35.82 -52.92 7.77
CA PRO A 11 -35.12 -52.10 8.76
C PRO A 11 -35.10 -50.65 8.26
N ARG A 12 -36.08 -49.87 8.76
CA ARG A 12 -36.08 -48.42 8.69
C ARG A 12 -34.85 -47.87 9.40
N CYS A 13 -34.37 -46.72 8.92
CA CYS A 13 -33.14 -46.06 9.36
C CYS A 13 -32.97 -46.06 10.89
N SER A 14 -31.87 -46.66 11.37
CA SER A 14 -31.29 -46.34 12.67
C SER A 14 -30.02 -45.53 12.41
N GLY A 15 -29.94 -44.33 12.99
CA GLY A 15 -28.94 -43.35 12.60
C GLY A 15 -27.53 -43.71 13.05
N MET A 16 -26.61 -43.91 12.09
CA MET A 16 -25.19 -43.83 12.38
C MET A 16 -24.75 -42.37 12.22
N MET A 17 -24.59 -41.67 13.35
CA MET A 17 -24.05 -40.31 13.37
C MET A 17 -22.58 -40.33 12.91
N TYR A 18 -22.34 -40.17 11.62
CA TYR A 18 -21.02 -39.80 11.13
C TYR A 18 -20.68 -38.42 11.69
N LYS A 19 -19.79 -38.38 12.68
CA LYS A 19 -19.13 -37.15 13.10
C LYS A 19 -18.27 -36.66 11.95
N VAL A 20 -18.84 -35.83 11.08
CA VAL A 20 -18.07 -35.01 10.15
C VAL A 20 -17.26 -34.04 11.00
N ALA A 21 -15.99 -34.37 11.23
CA ALA A 21 -15.04 -33.43 11.79
C ALA A 21 -14.83 -32.32 10.74
N ALA A 22 -15.54 -31.20 10.92
CA ALA A 22 -15.31 -30.01 10.13
C ALA A 22 -13.93 -29.46 10.52
N SER A 23 -12.89 -29.89 9.80
CA SER A 23 -11.56 -29.31 9.86
C SER A 23 -11.64 -27.86 9.39
N VAL A 24 -11.84 -26.93 10.33
CA VAL A 24 -11.67 -25.50 10.07
C VAL A 24 -10.18 -25.30 9.80
N ALA A 25 -9.82 -25.31 8.52
CA ALA A 25 -8.53 -24.85 8.09
C ALA A 25 -8.42 -23.37 8.46
N LEU A 26 -7.62 -23.06 9.49
CA LEU A 26 -7.16 -21.71 9.72
C LEU A 26 -6.36 -21.30 8.49
N ILE A 27 -6.99 -20.52 7.60
CA ILE A 27 -6.26 -19.75 6.61
C ILE A 27 -5.50 -18.69 7.42
N ALA A 28 -4.27 -19.03 7.80
CA ALA A 28 -3.31 -18.01 8.20
C ALA A 28 -3.21 -17.06 7.01
N GLY A 29 -3.68 -15.83 7.18
CA GLY A 29 -3.36 -14.78 6.24
C GLY A 29 -1.84 -14.70 6.18
N ALA A 30 -1.26 -14.90 4.99
CA ALA A 30 0.14 -14.58 4.80
C ALA A 30 0.26 -13.09 5.06
N GLU A 31 0.96 -12.70 6.14
CA GLU A 31 1.37 -11.32 6.29
C GLU A 31 2.15 -10.94 5.02
N ALA A 32 1.85 -9.77 4.48
CA ALA A 32 2.59 -9.28 3.31
C ALA A 32 4.08 -9.26 3.70
N ALA A 33 4.91 -9.99 2.95
CA ALA A 33 6.33 -10.10 3.26
C ALA A 33 6.93 -8.69 3.35
N GLU A 34 7.74 -8.45 4.37
CA GLU A 34 8.39 -7.15 4.60
C GLU A 34 9.11 -6.69 3.33
N TRP A 35 8.74 -5.51 2.83
CA TRP A 35 9.26 -4.99 1.59
C TRP A 35 10.66 -4.40 1.80
N VAL A 36 11.56 -4.64 0.84
CA VAL A 36 12.96 -4.22 1.00
C VAL A 36 13.51 -3.58 -0.27
N TYR A 37 14.42 -2.62 -0.10
CA TYR A 37 15.26 -2.15 -1.20
C TYR A 37 16.37 -3.14 -1.55
N ALA A 38 16.83 -3.92 -0.56
CA ALA A 38 17.92 -4.88 -0.67
C ALA A 38 17.73 -6.06 0.30
N ASN A 39 18.34 -7.22 0.00
CA ASN A 39 18.33 -8.35 0.92
C ASN A 39 19.14 -8.02 2.20
N PRO A 40 18.82 -8.61 3.37
CA PRO A 40 19.56 -8.39 4.60
C PRO A 40 21.07 -8.56 4.44
N GLY A 41 21.84 -7.57 4.90
CA GLY A 41 23.30 -7.54 4.80
C GLY A 41 23.87 -7.04 3.46
N ALA A 42 23.04 -6.77 2.45
CA ALA A 42 23.49 -6.10 1.23
C ALA A 42 23.66 -4.59 1.44
N VAL A 43 24.70 -4.01 0.83
CA VAL A 43 25.05 -2.57 0.96
C VAL A 43 24.47 -1.69 -0.15
N ALA A 44 23.72 -2.28 -1.08
CA ALA A 44 23.14 -1.59 -2.23
C ALA A 44 21.77 -2.16 -2.56
N ALA A 45 20.87 -1.29 -3.02
CA ALA A 45 19.56 -1.65 -3.53
C ALA A 45 19.68 -2.66 -4.69
N ASN A 46 18.79 -3.65 -4.76
CA ASN A 46 18.78 -4.60 -5.87
C ASN A 46 17.35 -4.91 -6.34
N ARG A 47 17.18 -4.89 -7.67
CA ARG A 47 15.89 -5.09 -8.35
C ARG A 47 15.22 -6.41 -7.98
N ALA A 48 15.97 -7.51 -7.85
CA ALA A 48 15.39 -8.82 -7.58
C ALA A 48 14.71 -8.90 -6.21
N ALA A 49 15.27 -8.27 -5.17
CA ALA A 49 14.66 -8.21 -3.83
C ALA A 49 13.41 -7.32 -3.81
N GLN A 50 13.41 -6.23 -4.57
CA GLN A 50 12.27 -5.33 -4.72
C GLN A 50 11.12 -6.04 -5.46
N GLU A 51 11.40 -6.62 -6.64
CA GLU A 51 10.41 -7.40 -7.41
C GLU A 51 9.82 -8.58 -6.62
N ALA A 52 10.63 -9.24 -5.78
CA ALA A 52 10.19 -10.35 -4.95
C ALA A 52 9.31 -9.94 -3.75
N THR A 53 9.34 -8.68 -3.32
CA THR A 53 8.65 -8.22 -2.09
C THR A 53 7.58 -7.15 -2.30
N TRP A 54 7.63 -6.36 -3.39
CA TRP A 54 6.72 -5.24 -3.60
C TRP A 54 5.37 -5.66 -4.23
N GLY A 55 5.39 -6.61 -5.18
CA GLY A 55 4.18 -7.21 -5.76
C GLY A 55 3.16 -6.23 -6.38
N GLY A 56 1.89 -6.64 -6.42
CA GLY A 56 0.74 -5.75 -6.69
C GLY A 56 0.88 -4.84 -7.92
N LEU A 57 0.50 -3.56 -7.74
CA LEU A 57 0.65 -2.52 -8.77
C LEU A 57 2.13 -2.20 -9.07
N CYS A 58 3.04 -2.38 -8.11
CA CYS A 58 4.49 -2.21 -8.33
C CYS A 58 5.03 -3.15 -9.42
N ALA A 59 4.42 -4.34 -9.57
CA ALA A 59 4.78 -5.33 -10.59
C ALA A 59 3.92 -5.29 -11.86
N THR A 60 2.71 -4.73 -11.81
CA THR A 60 1.71 -4.83 -12.90
C THR A 60 1.22 -3.49 -13.46
N GLY A 61 1.48 -2.39 -12.74
CA GLY A 61 1.16 -1.03 -13.12
C GLY A 61 1.95 -0.59 -14.35
N ARG A 62 1.39 0.39 -15.08
CA ARG A 62 1.98 0.96 -16.30
C ARG A 62 2.37 2.43 -16.16
N GLU A 63 2.03 3.01 -15.03
CA GLU A 63 2.26 4.41 -14.65
C GLU A 63 2.91 4.34 -13.26
N GLN A 64 4.19 3.98 -13.22
CA GLN A 64 4.97 3.85 -11.99
C GLN A 64 6.05 4.91 -11.95
N SER A 65 6.34 5.39 -10.73
CA SER A 65 7.47 6.24 -10.41
C SER A 65 8.54 5.40 -9.67
N PRO A 66 9.82 5.83 -9.67
CA PRO A 66 10.38 7.00 -10.36
C PRO A 66 10.50 6.82 -11.88
N ILE A 67 10.84 7.92 -12.57
CA ILE A 67 11.13 7.93 -14.01
C ILE A 67 12.45 8.62 -14.33
N ASN A 68 12.92 8.43 -15.57
CA ASN A 68 13.88 9.34 -16.19
C ASN A 68 13.14 10.49 -16.87
N ILE A 69 13.43 11.72 -16.44
CA ILE A 69 13.01 12.96 -17.08
C ILE A 69 13.98 13.25 -18.22
N ASP A 70 13.65 12.77 -19.42
CA ASP A 70 14.33 13.15 -20.67
C ASP A 70 13.90 14.56 -21.05
N THR A 71 14.77 15.55 -20.82
CA THR A 71 14.46 16.96 -21.05
C THR A 71 14.18 17.27 -22.52
N HIS A 72 14.72 16.49 -23.46
CA HIS A 72 14.47 16.64 -24.89
C HIS A 72 13.07 16.16 -25.31
N ASN A 73 12.44 15.29 -24.51
CA ASN A 73 11.10 14.74 -24.76
C ASN A 73 10.03 15.33 -23.82
N THR A 74 10.34 16.42 -23.10
CA THR A 74 9.35 17.14 -22.29
C THR A 74 8.41 17.99 -23.15
N PHE A 75 7.12 18.00 -22.80
CA PHE A 75 6.19 18.99 -23.34
C PHE A 75 6.46 20.37 -22.71
N ARG A 76 6.71 21.37 -23.54
CA ARG A 76 6.86 22.77 -23.11
C ARG A 76 5.58 23.55 -23.42
N GLY A 77 4.85 23.93 -22.37
CA GLY A 77 3.68 24.79 -22.45
C GLY A 77 3.48 25.60 -21.17
N PRO A 78 2.43 26.44 -21.10
CA PRO A 78 2.04 27.06 -19.85
C PRO A 78 1.57 25.96 -18.87
N LEU A 79 2.16 25.94 -17.68
CA LEU A 79 1.70 25.14 -16.55
C LEU A 79 1.15 26.10 -15.49
N PRO A 80 0.11 25.71 -14.73
CA PRO A 80 -0.32 26.50 -13.58
C PRO A 80 0.83 26.57 -12.56
N ALA A 81 0.93 27.70 -11.86
CA ALA A 81 1.88 27.83 -10.77
C ALA A 81 1.53 26.85 -9.64
N ILE A 82 2.55 26.32 -8.97
CA ILE A 82 2.41 25.64 -7.69
C ILE A 82 2.70 26.68 -6.61
N GLU A 83 1.69 27.05 -5.83
CA GLU A 83 1.81 28.00 -4.74
C GLU A 83 1.78 27.25 -3.41
N THR A 84 2.93 27.22 -2.71
CA THR A 84 3.11 26.41 -1.48
C THR A 84 3.19 27.29 -0.24
N HIS A 85 2.33 26.99 0.73
CA HIS A 85 2.25 27.64 2.04
C HIS A 85 2.47 26.60 3.14
N ILE A 86 3.63 26.62 3.79
CA ILE A 86 3.97 25.72 4.91
C ILE A 86 4.00 26.52 6.20
N ASP A 87 3.01 26.28 7.06
CA ASP A 87 2.80 27.02 8.31
C ASP A 87 3.36 26.27 9.54
N ALA A 88 3.91 25.07 9.34
CA ALA A 88 4.42 24.21 10.40
C ALA A 88 5.92 24.41 10.69
N SER A 89 6.25 24.60 11.96
CA SER A 89 7.60 24.38 12.47
C SER A 89 7.95 22.88 12.44
N ALA A 90 9.12 22.53 11.90
CA ALA A 90 9.65 21.18 12.00
C ALA A 90 9.83 20.77 13.48
N SER A 91 9.26 19.63 13.87
CA SER A 91 9.18 19.22 15.29
C SER A 91 9.85 17.87 15.58
N TYR A 92 9.71 16.87 14.70
CA TYR A 92 10.40 15.59 14.83
C TYR A 92 10.62 14.93 13.45
N VAL A 93 11.71 14.17 13.34
CA VAL A 93 11.98 13.27 12.22
C VAL A 93 11.89 11.84 12.72
N LYS A 94 11.16 10.99 11.99
CA LYS A 94 11.10 9.54 12.22
C LYS A 94 12.07 8.83 11.29
N ASN A 95 12.78 7.83 11.81
CA ASN A 95 13.36 6.76 10.99
C ASN A 95 12.30 5.67 10.83
N THR A 96 11.91 5.35 9.60
CA THR A 96 10.85 4.36 9.31
C THR A 96 11.39 2.94 9.16
N GLY A 97 12.70 2.73 9.27
CA GLY A 97 13.40 1.52 8.83
C GLY A 97 13.80 1.57 7.35
N HIS A 98 13.05 2.32 6.54
CA HIS A 98 13.25 2.44 5.09
C HIS A 98 13.70 3.83 4.63
N GLY A 99 13.68 4.83 5.52
CA GLY A 99 14.09 6.20 5.23
C GLY A 99 13.88 7.13 6.42
N PHE A 100 14.14 8.41 6.21
CA PHE A 100 13.79 9.47 7.16
C PHE A 100 12.54 10.20 6.68
N GLN A 101 11.62 10.50 7.59
CA GLN A 101 10.38 11.20 7.31
C GLN A 101 10.15 12.31 8.36
N LEU A 102 9.91 13.53 7.89
CA LEU A 102 9.48 14.67 8.72
C LEU A 102 7.95 14.64 8.84
N PHE A 103 7.48 14.56 10.09
CA PHE A 103 6.09 14.28 10.48
C PHE A 103 5.57 12.90 10.04
N GLU A 104 4.98 12.16 10.99
CA GLU A 104 4.20 10.94 10.73
C GLU A 104 2.70 11.26 10.86
N THR A 105 2.25 12.27 10.14
CA THR A 105 0.80 12.52 9.96
C THR A 105 0.39 12.06 8.57
N SER A 106 -0.61 11.19 8.51
CA SER A 106 -1.35 10.84 7.29
C SER A 106 -2.83 11.17 7.52
N PRO A 107 -3.61 11.56 6.49
CA PRO A 107 -5.04 11.67 6.62
C PRO A 107 -5.67 10.30 6.95
N LEU A 108 -6.76 10.30 7.73
CA LEU A 108 -7.51 9.10 8.07
C LEU A 108 -8.04 8.35 6.82
N LEU A 109 -8.26 9.08 5.72
CA LEU A 109 -8.70 8.56 4.42
C LEU A 109 -7.57 8.50 3.37
N HIS A 110 -6.38 8.03 3.75
CA HIS A 110 -5.33 7.69 2.77
C HIS A 110 -5.67 6.43 1.95
N ASN A 111 -6.69 5.67 2.37
CA ASN A 111 -7.25 4.58 1.58
C ASN A 111 -8.20 5.11 0.50
N LEU A 112 -8.02 4.64 -0.73
CA LEU A 112 -8.97 4.85 -1.83
C LEU A 112 -10.32 4.21 -1.45
N THR A 113 -11.37 5.02 -1.37
CA THR A 113 -12.76 4.57 -1.20
C THR A 113 -13.66 5.25 -2.22
N ASP A 114 -14.72 4.58 -2.65
CA ASP A 114 -15.61 5.05 -3.73
C ASP A 114 -16.37 6.36 -3.40
N SER A 115 -16.34 6.81 -2.13
CA SER A 115 -17.11 7.94 -1.62
C SER A 115 -16.39 9.29 -1.65
N GLY A 116 -15.12 9.34 -2.06
CA GLY A 116 -14.30 10.56 -2.03
C GLY A 116 -13.68 10.88 -0.66
N VAL A 117 -12.98 12.01 -0.57
CA VAL A 117 -12.16 12.38 0.61
C VAL A 117 -12.95 13.27 1.57
N ASP A 118 -13.46 12.68 2.64
CA ASP A 118 -14.07 13.36 3.78
C ASP A 118 -13.06 13.65 4.92
N SER A 119 -13.38 14.54 5.87
CA SER A 119 -12.38 15.12 6.79
C SER A 119 -12.97 15.50 8.17
N ILE A 120 -12.20 15.61 9.27
CA ILE A 120 -10.74 15.73 9.47
C ILE A 120 -10.35 14.97 10.77
N GLU A 121 -9.19 14.32 10.87
CA GLU A 121 -8.17 14.74 11.88
C GLU A 121 -6.75 14.18 11.70
N GLY A 122 -5.78 15.01 12.08
CA GLY A 122 -4.38 14.95 11.68
C GLY A 122 -3.99 16.29 11.07
N SER A 123 -3.61 17.26 11.90
CA SER A 123 -3.49 18.67 11.48
C SER A 123 -2.51 18.84 10.32
N SER A 124 -3.01 19.37 9.20
CA SER A 124 -2.18 19.64 8.04
C SER A 124 -1.10 20.68 8.39
N LYS A 125 0.07 20.52 7.77
CA LYS A 125 1.29 21.29 8.04
C LYS A 125 1.45 22.49 7.10
N GLY A 126 0.45 22.74 6.26
CA GLY A 126 0.48 23.67 5.15
C GLY A 126 -0.34 23.14 3.98
N HIS A 127 -0.17 23.71 2.80
CA HIS A 127 -0.78 23.22 1.57
C HIS A 127 -0.02 23.73 0.35
N SER A 128 -0.26 23.08 -0.79
CA SER A 128 0.06 23.61 -2.12
C SER A 128 -1.23 23.77 -2.92
N MET A 129 -1.34 24.87 -3.66
CA MET A 129 -2.35 25.05 -4.69
C MET A 129 -1.76 24.65 -6.05
N PHE A 130 -2.54 23.92 -6.85
CA PHE A 130 -2.21 23.61 -8.25
C PHE A 130 -3.46 23.88 -9.10
N GLY A 131 -3.48 24.99 -9.83
CA GLY A 131 -4.71 25.50 -10.41
C GLY A 131 -5.70 25.90 -9.31
N GLU A 132 -6.91 25.38 -9.35
CA GLU A 132 -7.94 25.60 -8.31
C GLU A 132 -7.90 24.54 -7.20
N ASP A 133 -7.13 23.46 -7.38
CA ASP A 133 -7.08 22.32 -6.46
C ASP A 133 -6.11 22.54 -5.30
N LYS A 134 -6.55 22.16 -4.08
CA LYS A 134 -5.79 22.28 -2.84
C LYS A 134 -5.26 20.94 -2.36
N TYR A 135 -3.95 20.84 -2.21
CA TYR A 135 -3.25 19.66 -1.69
C TYR A 135 -2.69 19.97 -0.30
N ASN A 136 -3.24 19.34 0.73
CA ASN A 136 -2.78 19.50 2.12
C ASN A 136 -1.39 18.88 2.33
N PHE A 137 -0.48 19.60 2.97
CA PHE A 137 0.85 19.10 3.30
C PHE A 137 0.80 18.29 4.61
N TYR A 138 1.41 17.10 4.61
CA TYR A 138 1.29 16.13 5.72
C TYR A 138 2.64 15.59 6.20
N GLN A 139 3.53 15.26 5.27
CA GLN A 139 4.87 14.72 5.51
C GLN A 139 5.79 15.02 4.30
N VAL A 140 7.10 14.97 4.54
CA VAL A 140 8.13 14.85 3.50
C VAL A 140 9.14 13.79 3.94
N HIS A 141 9.71 13.04 3.01
CA HIS A 141 10.70 12.01 3.26
C HIS A 141 11.85 12.13 2.26
N TRP A 142 12.97 11.45 2.54
CA TRP A 142 14.21 11.59 1.77
C TRP A 142 14.71 10.26 1.23
N HIS A 143 15.22 10.31 0.00
CA HIS A 143 15.90 9.20 -0.68
C HIS A 143 17.33 9.59 -1.06
N SER A 144 18.27 8.64 -0.98
CA SER A 144 19.65 8.83 -1.45
C SER A 144 20.16 7.54 -2.11
N PRO A 145 20.58 7.56 -3.40
CA PRO A 145 20.51 8.70 -4.33
C PRO A 145 19.05 9.11 -4.62
N SER A 146 18.86 10.10 -5.50
CA SER A 146 17.52 10.40 -6.02
C SER A 146 16.87 9.16 -6.64
N GLU A 147 15.54 9.06 -6.56
CA GLU A 147 14.79 8.02 -7.24
C GLU A 147 14.60 8.42 -8.71
N ASN A 148 14.16 9.66 -8.94
CA ASN A 148 14.07 10.22 -10.28
C ASN A 148 15.46 10.56 -10.84
N THR A 149 15.56 10.55 -12.17
CA THR A 149 16.76 10.97 -12.89
C THR A 149 16.44 12.06 -13.92
N VAL A 150 17.41 12.91 -14.23
CA VAL A 150 17.30 13.92 -15.30
C VAL A 150 18.37 13.64 -16.33
N ASP A 151 17.96 13.42 -17.59
CA ASP A 151 18.84 13.02 -18.69
C ASP A 151 19.77 11.83 -18.32
N GLY A 152 19.22 10.84 -17.61
CA GLY A 152 19.90 9.64 -17.13
C GLY A 152 20.82 9.83 -15.91
N LYS A 153 20.80 10.99 -15.26
CA LYS A 153 21.67 11.32 -14.12
C LYS A 153 20.90 11.34 -12.80
N PHE A 154 21.46 10.66 -11.82
CA PHE A 154 21.05 10.73 -10.42
C PHE A 154 21.58 12.00 -9.75
N TYR A 155 20.82 12.51 -8.79
CA TYR A 155 21.24 13.51 -7.82
C TYR A 155 21.59 12.82 -6.48
N PRO A 156 22.40 13.44 -5.60
CA PRO A 156 22.81 12.81 -4.34
C PRO A 156 21.66 12.57 -3.34
N LEU A 157 20.56 13.31 -3.47
CA LEU A 157 19.42 13.32 -2.56
C LEU A 157 18.16 13.77 -3.31
N GLU A 158 17.01 13.22 -2.96
CA GLU A 158 15.67 13.69 -3.36
C GLU A 158 14.77 13.84 -2.12
N ALA A 159 13.79 14.76 -2.21
CA ALA A 159 12.88 15.18 -1.14
C ALA A 159 11.56 15.71 -1.74
#